data_AF-A0A916UX92-F1
#
_entry.id   AF-A0A916UX92-F1
#
_cell.length_a   1.000
_cell.length_b   1.000
_cell.length_c   1.000
_cell.angle_alpha   90.00
_cell.angle_beta   90.00
_cell.angle_gamma   90.00
#
_symmetry.space_group_name_H-M   'P 1'
#
loop_
_entity.id
_entity.type
_entity.pdbx_description
1 polymer ?
#
loop_
_entity_poly.entity_id
_entity_poly.type
_entity_poly.pdbx_seq_one_letter_code
_entity_poly.pdbx_strand_id
1 'polypeptide(L)'
;MIDAQPPVCDLQLMRVATAVRTFLEPTWDIWHASSERREPPSRGTCGRSSLFLQRVLGEDFAVLSRWTSGTPRLAADAPNLGPYGFHDGRAWQAHAWLVAGAWIVDVTADQFGAPPVIVAARDDPRYGAGNDTAPARARTARRQAVDRLWPHWTTSVPRHGLRARWAERGRTEAWPSPAGTQAARREVRPHA
;
A
#
# COMPACT_ATOMS: atom_id res chain seq x y z
N MET A 1 1.99 30.92 -11.27
CA MET A 1 2.54 29.55 -11.19
C MET A 1 2.47 29.16 -9.74
N ILE A 2 1.52 28.30 -9.38
CA ILE A 2 1.37 27.82 -7.99
C ILE A 2 2.27 26.60 -7.88
N ASP A 3 3.33 26.70 -7.09
CA ASP A 3 4.15 25.55 -6.71
C ASP A 3 3.24 24.54 -6.01
N ALA A 4 2.93 23.45 -6.70
CA ALA A 4 2.26 22.31 -6.11
C ALA A 4 3.26 21.67 -5.13
N GLN A 5 3.17 22.05 -3.86
CA GLN A 5 3.82 21.33 -2.79
C GLN A 5 3.47 19.84 -2.94
N PRO A 6 4.46 18.93 -2.98
CA PRO A 6 4.17 17.50 -3.01
C PRO A 6 3.31 17.19 -1.79
N PRO A 7 2.25 16.37 -1.93
CA PRO A 7 1.37 16.09 -0.80
C PRO A 7 2.21 15.48 0.32
N VAL A 8 2.16 16.12 1.49
CA VAL A 8 2.90 15.72 2.69
C VAL A 8 2.53 14.28 2.99
N CYS A 9 3.47 13.34 2.83
CA CYS A 9 3.21 11.92 3.03
C CYS A 9 2.57 11.67 4.40
N ASP A 10 1.56 10.81 4.43
CA ASP A 10 0.90 10.48 5.69
C ASP A 10 1.89 9.75 6.62
N LEU A 11 2.33 10.47 7.66
CA LEU A 11 3.31 9.97 8.61
C LEU A 11 2.84 8.72 9.35
N GLN A 12 1.53 8.51 9.52
CA GLN A 12 1.00 7.31 10.16
C GLN A 12 1.08 6.11 9.23
N LEU A 13 0.68 6.28 7.96
CA LEU A 13 0.86 5.26 6.94
C LEU A 13 2.33 4.89 6.78
N MET A 14 3.23 5.89 6.78
CA MET A 14 4.67 5.64 6.70
C MET A 14 5.18 4.79 7.88
N ARG A 15 4.75 5.11 9.11
CA ARG A 15 5.11 4.35 10.31
C ARG A 15 4.61 2.91 10.27
N VAL A 16 3.34 2.70 9.90
CA VAL A 16 2.75 1.36 9.78
C VAL A 16 3.45 0.58 8.68
N ALA A 17 3.64 1.17 7.50
CA ALA A 17 4.32 0.54 6.37
C ALA A 17 5.76 0.15 6.71
N THR A 18 6.50 1.01 7.42
CA THR A 18 7.87 0.72 7.89
C THR A 18 7.90 -0.42 8.89
N ALA A 19 6.99 -0.45 9.87
CA ALA A 19 6.94 -1.53 10.84
C ALA A 19 6.54 -2.87 10.19
N VAL A 20 5.63 -2.85 9.22
CA VAL A 20 5.27 -4.03 8.44
C VAL A 20 6.45 -4.51 7.60
N ARG A 21 7.17 -3.61 6.93
CA ARG A 21 8.41 -3.91 6.21
C ARG A 21 9.40 -4.64 7.13
N THR A 22 9.72 -4.08 8.28
CA THR A 22 10.65 -4.68 9.26
C THR A 22 10.19 -6.06 9.73
N PHE A 23 8.89 -6.26 9.93
CA PHE A 23 8.34 -7.58 10.31
C PHE A 23 8.48 -8.61 9.18
N LEU A 24 8.33 -8.19 7.92
CA LEU A 24 8.35 -9.08 6.76
C LEU A 24 9.76 -9.47 6.30
N GLU A 25 10.75 -8.59 6.48
CA GLU A 25 12.12 -8.77 5.98
C GLU A 25 12.73 -10.14 6.31
N PRO A 26 12.69 -10.64 7.57
CA PRO A 26 13.20 -11.98 7.89
C PRO A 26 12.47 -13.13 7.19
N THR A 27 11.22 -12.93 6.78
CA THR A 27 10.42 -13.95 6.10
C THR A 27 10.78 -14.05 4.62
N TRP A 28 11.33 -13.00 4.02
CA TRP A 28 11.63 -12.99 2.59
C TRP A 28 12.66 -14.05 2.21
N ASP A 29 13.63 -14.32 3.08
CA ASP A 29 14.57 -15.43 2.89
C ASP A 29 13.85 -16.79 2.81
N ILE A 30 12.86 -17.02 3.69
CA ILE A 30 12.04 -18.25 3.68
C ILE A 30 11.23 -18.35 2.39
N TRP A 31 10.72 -17.23 1.90
CA TRP A 31 9.97 -17.16 0.64
C TRP A 31 10.84 -17.37 -0.60
N HIS A 32 12.12 -17.06 -0.50
CA HIS A 32 13.10 -17.31 -1.55
C HIS A 32 13.68 -18.70 -1.49
N ALA A 33 13.62 -19.41 -0.37
CA ALA A 33 14.29 -20.71 -0.16
C ALA A 33 13.94 -21.81 -1.19
N SER A 34 12.93 -21.63 -2.05
CA SER A 34 12.64 -22.48 -3.20
C SER A 34 13.17 -21.94 -4.56
N SER A 35 14.04 -20.94 -4.54
CA SER A 35 14.62 -20.24 -5.69
C SER A 35 15.99 -19.64 -5.32
N GLU A 36 16.81 -19.27 -6.29
CA GLU A 36 18.05 -18.55 -6.01
C GLU A 36 17.78 -17.26 -5.23
N ARG A 37 18.64 -16.95 -4.25
CA ARG A 37 18.56 -15.74 -3.44
C ARG A 37 18.55 -14.53 -4.38
N ARG A 38 17.56 -13.66 -4.23
CA ARG A 38 17.36 -12.53 -5.14
C ARG A 38 17.83 -11.24 -4.49
N GLU A 39 18.62 -10.45 -5.22
CA GLU A 39 19.03 -9.11 -4.81
C GLU A 39 18.14 -8.02 -5.48
N PRO A 40 17.60 -7.05 -4.71
CA PRO A 40 17.58 -7.01 -3.24
C PRO A 40 16.63 -8.06 -2.65
N PRO A 41 16.69 -8.35 -1.33
CA PRO A 41 15.87 -9.37 -0.68
C PRO A 41 14.35 -9.21 -0.88
N SER A 42 13.87 -8.00 -1.17
CA SER A 42 12.47 -7.74 -1.47
C SER A 42 12.02 -8.30 -2.83
N ARG A 43 12.93 -8.62 -3.76
CA ARG A 43 12.61 -9.00 -5.15
C ARG A 43 11.58 -10.13 -5.24
N GLY A 44 10.43 -9.87 -5.87
CA GLY A 44 9.39 -10.90 -6.07
C GLY A 44 8.54 -11.19 -4.82
N THR A 45 8.63 -10.34 -3.80
CA THR A 45 7.79 -10.43 -2.59
C THR A 45 6.62 -9.44 -2.59
N CYS A 46 6.62 -8.46 -3.50
CA CYS A 46 5.66 -7.32 -3.54
C CYS A 46 4.20 -7.75 -3.41
N GLY A 47 3.76 -8.77 -4.15
CA GLY A 47 2.37 -9.24 -4.09
C GLY A 47 1.96 -9.76 -2.71
N ARG A 48 2.87 -10.46 -2.00
CA ARG A 48 2.64 -10.97 -0.64
C ARG A 48 2.74 -9.85 0.39
N SER A 49 3.77 -9.02 0.30
CA SER A 49 4.05 -7.92 1.22
C SER A 49 2.92 -6.88 1.23
N SER A 50 2.45 -6.47 0.03
CA SER A 50 1.35 -5.52 -0.11
C SER A 50 0.01 -6.10 0.37
N LEU A 51 -0.21 -7.41 0.18
CA LEU A 51 -1.43 -8.07 0.67
C LEU A 51 -1.42 -8.20 2.20
N PHE A 52 -0.26 -8.50 2.78
CA PHE A 52 -0.09 -8.53 4.22
C PHE A 52 -0.35 -7.15 4.84
N LEU A 53 0.22 -6.09 4.27
CA LEU A 53 -0.04 -4.71 4.71
C LEU A 53 -1.52 -4.33 4.61
N GLN A 54 -2.25 -4.81 3.58
CA GLN A 54 -3.69 -4.57 3.45
C GLN A 54 -4.45 -5.11 4.67
N ARG A 55 -4.10 -6.34 5.08
CA ARG A 55 -4.69 -6.99 6.25
C ARG A 55 -4.39 -6.24 7.54
N VAL A 56 -3.14 -5.80 7.72
CA VAL A 56 -2.74 -4.96 8.87
C VAL A 56 -3.56 -3.68 8.93
N LEU A 57 -3.64 -2.92 7.83
CA LEU A 57 -4.42 -1.68 7.77
C LEU A 57 -5.90 -1.90 8.08
N GLY A 58 -6.50 -2.96 7.54
CA GLY A 58 -7.91 -3.30 7.78
C GLY A 58 -8.19 -3.77 9.20
N GLU A 59 -7.48 -4.80 9.68
CA GLU A 59 -7.79 -5.46 10.95
C GLU A 59 -7.29 -4.67 12.18
N ASP A 60 -6.14 -3.99 12.10
CA ASP A 60 -5.57 -3.30 13.27
C ASP A 60 -5.98 -1.83 13.38
N PHE A 61 -6.31 -1.19 12.25
CA PHE A 61 -6.52 0.26 12.16
C PHE A 61 -7.84 0.67 11.50
N ALA A 62 -8.65 -0.29 11.03
CA ALA A 62 -9.90 -0.03 10.29
C ALA A 62 -9.73 0.89 9.08
N VAL A 63 -8.54 0.86 8.45
CA VAL A 63 -8.23 1.65 7.25
C VAL A 63 -8.63 0.88 6.00
N LEU A 64 -9.59 1.41 5.26
CA LEU A 64 -9.97 0.87 3.94
C LEU A 64 -8.83 1.09 2.94
N SER A 65 -8.38 -0.01 2.34
CA SER A 65 -7.32 0.00 1.34
C SER A 65 -7.55 -1.05 0.27
N ARG A 66 -7.00 -0.80 -0.93
CA ARG A 66 -7.10 -1.69 -2.09
C ARG A 66 -5.72 -2.18 -2.49
N TRP A 67 -5.51 -3.49 -2.42
CA TRP A 67 -4.39 -4.15 -3.09
C TRP A 67 -4.48 -3.91 -4.60
N THR A 68 -3.41 -3.36 -5.15
CA THR A 68 -3.32 -2.95 -6.56
C THR A 68 -2.04 -3.52 -7.15
N SER A 69 -2.06 -3.84 -8.44
CA SER A 69 -0.88 -4.32 -9.16
C SER A 69 -0.90 -3.85 -10.61
N GLY A 70 0.22 -3.98 -11.30
CA GLY A 70 0.30 -3.78 -12.74
C GLY A 70 1.41 -4.62 -13.34
N THR A 71 1.18 -5.07 -14.58
CA THR A 71 2.09 -5.93 -15.33
C THR A 71 2.28 -5.33 -16.72
N PRO A 72 3.48 -4.86 -17.09
CA PRO A 72 3.73 -4.21 -18.38
C PRO A 72 3.86 -5.20 -19.53
N ARG A 73 4.25 -6.46 -19.26
CA ARG A 73 4.37 -7.56 -20.24
C ARG A 73 4.06 -8.90 -19.58
N LEU A 74 3.45 -9.84 -20.31
CA LEU A 74 3.15 -11.19 -19.80
C LEU A 74 4.38 -12.11 -19.72
N ALA A 75 5.40 -11.84 -20.54
CA ALA A 75 6.69 -12.52 -20.58
C ALA A 75 7.78 -11.53 -21.05
N ALA A 76 9.04 -11.93 -21.00
CA ALA A 76 10.17 -11.05 -21.37
C ALA A 76 10.09 -10.58 -22.84
N ASP A 77 9.61 -11.46 -23.72
CA ASP A 77 9.46 -11.30 -25.17
C ASP A 77 8.03 -10.95 -25.61
N ALA A 78 7.08 -10.86 -24.68
CA ALA A 78 5.70 -10.54 -24.98
C ALA A 78 5.50 -9.05 -25.34
N PRO A 79 4.48 -8.69 -26.14
CA PRO A 79 4.11 -7.30 -26.39
C PRO A 79 3.86 -6.50 -25.11
N ASN A 80 4.15 -5.19 -25.18
CA ASN A 80 3.85 -4.27 -24.10
C ASN A 80 2.32 -4.10 -23.97
N LEU A 81 1.82 -4.31 -22.76
CA LEU A 81 0.40 -4.13 -22.41
C LEU A 81 0.06 -2.68 -22.07
N GLY A 82 1.06 -1.85 -21.75
CA GLY A 82 0.88 -0.45 -21.39
C GLY A 82 1.72 -0.02 -20.18
N PRO A 83 1.51 1.22 -19.71
CA PRO A 83 2.22 1.80 -18.56
C PRO A 83 1.69 1.23 -17.24
N TYR A 84 1.94 -0.04 -16.99
CA TYR A 84 1.46 -0.76 -15.80
C TYR A 84 2.59 -1.24 -14.90
N GLY A 85 2.39 -1.14 -13.60
CA GLY A 85 3.32 -1.56 -12.55
C GLY A 85 4.04 -0.38 -11.92
N PHE A 86 5.34 -0.52 -11.69
CA PHE A 86 6.21 0.54 -11.17
C PHE A 86 7.17 1.02 -12.27
N HIS A 87 7.29 2.33 -12.48
CA HIS A 87 8.25 2.92 -13.39
C HIS A 87 9.55 3.29 -12.65
N ASP A 88 10.63 2.59 -12.98
CA ASP A 88 11.94 2.73 -12.31
C ASP A 88 12.82 3.88 -12.85
N GLY A 89 12.24 4.72 -13.73
CA GLY A 89 12.94 5.78 -14.44
C GLY A 89 13.47 5.35 -15.81
N ARG A 90 13.46 4.05 -16.12
CA ARG A 90 13.87 3.48 -17.41
C ARG A 90 12.76 2.68 -18.08
N ALA A 91 12.04 1.88 -17.31
CA ALA A 91 11.00 1.00 -17.81
C ALA A 91 9.91 0.76 -16.77
N TRP A 92 8.75 0.34 -17.27
CA TRP A 92 7.70 -0.23 -16.44
C TRP A 92 8.08 -1.65 -16.00
N GLN A 93 7.86 -1.95 -14.72
CA GLN A 93 8.17 -3.21 -14.05
C GLN A 93 6.93 -3.80 -13.40
N ALA A 94 6.73 -5.11 -13.51
CA ALA A 94 5.59 -5.77 -12.87
C ALA A 94 5.67 -5.61 -11.33
N HIS A 95 4.63 -5.06 -10.72
CA HIS A 95 4.67 -4.70 -9.29
C HIS A 95 3.30 -4.69 -8.61
N ALA A 96 3.29 -4.74 -7.27
CA ALA A 96 2.09 -4.66 -6.44
C ALA A 96 2.28 -3.76 -5.21
N TRP A 97 1.27 -2.95 -4.92
CA TRP A 97 1.24 -1.93 -3.85
C TRP A 97 -0.17 -1.78 -3.27
N LEU A 98 -0.37 -0.86 -2.33
CA LEU A 98 -1.68 -0.48 -1.81
C LEU A 98 -2.08 0.93 -2.20
N VAL A 99 -3.39 1.11 -2.36
CA VAL A 99 -4.03 2.43 -2.40
C VAL A 99 -4.92 2.55 -1.16
N ALA A 100 -4.63 3.52 -0.30
CA ALA A 100 -5.39 3.85 0.92
C ALA A 100 -5.83 5.31 0.86
N GLY A 101 -7.09 5.56 0.48
CA GLY A 101 -7.62 6.91 0.28
C GLY A 101 -6.86 7.69 -0.81
N ALA A 102 -6.19 8.77 -0.39
CA ALA A 102 -5.38 9.65 -1.25
C ALA A 102 -3.92 9.17 -1.41
N TRP A 103 -3.56 8.03 -0.81
CA TRP A 103 -2.17 7.57 -0.72
C TRP A 103 -1.94 6.26 -1.46
N ILE A 104 -0.79 6.18 -2.14
CA ILE A 104 -0.09 4.94 -2.48
C ILE A 104 0.82 4.56 -1.32
N VAL A 105 0.82 3.28 -0.96
CA VAL A 105 1.74 2.71 0.03
C VAL A 105 2.42 1.48 -0.56
N ASP A 106 3.74 1.52 -0.64
CA ASP A 106 4.57 0.47 -1.21
C ASP A 106 5.71 0.13 -0.26
N VAL A 107 5.79 -1.13 0.16
CA VAL A 107 6.79 -1.63 1.11
C VAL A 107 7.89 -2.43 0.41
N THR A 108 7.98 -2.36 -0.91
CA THR A 108 8.92 -3.14 -1.74
C THR A 108 9.46 -2.36 -2.93
N ALA A 109 9.48 -1.03 -2.88
CA ALA A 109 9.92 -0.21 -4.01
C ALA A 109 11.43 -0.32 -4.28
N ASP A 110 12.23 -0.71 -3.27
CA ASP A 110 13.66 -1.01 -3.40
C ASP A 110 13.98 -2.11 -4.42
N GLN A 111 13.01 -2.97 -4.77
CA GLN A 111 13.14 -3.88 -5.91
C GLN A 111 13.63 -3.15 -7.18
N PHE A 112 13.32 -1.86 -7.32
CA PHE A 112 13.63 -1.08 -8.50
C PHE A 112 14.62 0.06 -8.22
N GLY A 113 15.38 -0.02 -7.13
CA GLY A 113 16.36 1.00 -6.74
C GLY A 113 15.76 2.24 -6.06
N ALA A 114 14.46 2.22 -5.74
CA ALA A 114 13.80 3.24 -4.94
C ALA A 114 14.00 3.01 -3.42
N PRO A 115 13.55 3.94 -2.54
CA PRO A 115 13.54 3.70 -1.11
C PRO A 115 12.74 2.45 -0.72
N PRO A 116 13.10 1.72 0.36
CA PRO A 116 12.42 0.48 0.79
C PRO A 116 10.91 0.63 1.03
N VAL A 117 10.49 1.81 1.48
CA VAL A 117 9.09 2.17 1.71
C VAL A 117 8.80 3.50 1.02
N ILE A 118 7.71 3.55 0.26
CA ILE A 118 7.15 4.76 -0.33
C ILE A 118 5.73 4.95 0.20
N VAL A 119 5.45 6.17 0.68
CA VAL A 119 4.09 6.69 0.83
C VAL A 119 4.00 7.94 -0.02
N ALA A 120 3.16 7.91 -1.05
CA ALA A 120 3.08 8.95 -2.06
C ALA A 120 1.62 9.27 -2.42
N ALA A 121 1.42 10.38 -3.11
CA ALA A 121 0.12 10.75 -3.68
C ALA A 121 -0.46 9.60 -4.51
N ARG A 122 -1.78 9.46 -4.54
CA ARG A 122 -2.45 8.42 -5.34
C ARG A 122 -2.19 8.53 -6.85
N ASP A 123 -1.86 9.73 -7.33
CA ASP A 123 -1.56 10.05 -8.72
C ASP A 123 -0.05 10.06 -9.03
N ASP A 124 0.79 9.51 -8.14
CA ASP A 124 2.22 9.39 -8.38
C ASP A 124 2.51 8.68 -9.72
N PRO A 125 3.19 9.34 -10.67
CA PRO A 125 3.32 8.85 -12.05
C PRO A 125 4.21 7.60 -12.15
N ARG A 126 4.90 7.23 -11.07
CA ARG A 126 5.67 5.98 -11.02
C ARG A 126 4.76 4.76 -10.93
N TYR A 127 3.47 4.91 -10.64
CA TYR A 127 2.56 3.80 -10.43
C TYR A 127 1.46 3.75 -11.49
N GLY A 128 1.32 2.60 -12.13
CA GLY A 128 0.32 2.37 -13.18
C GLY A 128 -0.53 1.14 -12.87
N ALA A 129 -1.77 1.33 -12.43
CA ALA A 129 -2.64 0.20 -12.11
C ALA A 129 -3.01 -0.59 -13.38
N GLY A 130 -2.90 -1.92 -13.30
CA GLY A 130 -3.36 -2.85 -14.32
C GLY A 130 -4.05 -4.07 -13.69
N ASN A 131 -4.16 -5.15 -14.45
CA ASN A 131 -4.76 -6.40 -13.97
C ASN A 131 -3.73 -7.30 -13.28
N ASP A 132 -4.15 -8.05 -12.24
CA ASP A 132 -3.35 -9.13 -11.67
C ASP A 132 -3.36 -10.34 -12.61
N THR A 133 -2.36 -10.37 -13.48
CA THR A 133 -2.17 -11.41 -14.50
C THR A 133 -1.59 -12.72 -13.95
N ALA A 134 -1.34 -12.81 -12.64
CA ALA A 134 -0.77 -14.01 -12.08
C ALA A 134 -1.73 -15.21 -12.11
N PRO A 135 -1.19 -16.44 -12.29
CA PRO A 135 -2.01 -17.64 -12.31
C PRO A 135 -2.70 -17.87 -10.96
N ALA A 136 -3.83 -18.58 -10.97
CA ALA A 136 -4.63 -18.85 -9.77
C ALA A 136 -3.80 -19.45 -8.62
N ARG A 137 -2.88 -20.38 -8.93
CA ARG A 137 -1.95 -20.98 -7.94
C ARG A 137 -1.10 -19.93 -7.22
N ALA A 138 -0.61 -18.92 -7.93
CA ALA A 138 0.21 -17.86 -7.35
C ALA A 138 -0.65 -16.96 -6.47
N ARG A 139 -1.86 -16.60 -6.91
CA ARG A 139 -2.82 -15.82 -6.11
C ARG A 139 -3.19 -16.54 -4.81
N THR A 140 -3.42 -17.85 -4.86
CA THR A 140 -3.67 -18.68 -3.67
C THR A 140 -2.45 -18.73 -2.75
N ALA A 141 -1.25 -18.95 -3.29
CA ALA A 141 -0.02 -18.99 -2.50
C ALA A 141 0.25 -17.66 -1.76
N ARG A 142 -0.10 -16.51 -2.37
CA ARG A 142 0.02 -15.21 -1.69
C ARG A 142 -0.87 -15.13 -0.45
N ARG A 143 -2.15 -15.52 -0.56
CA ARG A 143 -3.09 -15.53 0.57
C ARG A 143 -2.61 -16.47 1.68
N GLN A 144 -2.22 -17.69 1.32
CA GLN A 144 -1.67 -18.66 2.27
C GLN A 144 -0.39 -18.18 2.97
N ALA A 145 0.44 -17.36 2.30
CA ALA A 145 1.60 -16.74 2.95
C ALA A 145 1.18 -15.71 4.00
N VAL A 146 0.17 -14.89 3.71
CA VAL A 146 -0.39 -13.92 4.67
C VAL A 146 -1.02 -14.64 5.86
N ASP A 147 -1.81 -15.69 5.62
CA ASP A 147 -2.47 -16.45 6.68
C ASP A 147 -1.47 -17.11 7.63
N ARG A 148 -0.36 -17.63 7.11
CA ARG A 148 0.71 -18.22 7.93
C ARG A 148 1.44 -17.19 8.79
N LEU A 149 1.59 -15.96 8.29
CA LEU A 149 2.27 -14.88 9.03
C LEU A 149 1.38 -14.20 10.06
N TRP A 150 0.07 -14.22 9.87
CA TRP A 150 -0.86 -13.45 10.70
C TRP A 150 -0.74 -13.75 12.21
N PRO A 151 -0.67 -15.01 12.68
CA PRO A 151 -0.52 -15.29 14.11
C PRO A 151 0.78 -14.74 14.73
N HIS A 152 1.86 -14.67 13.94
CA HIS A 152 3.13 -14.10 14.39
C HIS A 152 3.06 -12.58 14.50
N TRP A 153 2.33 -11.93 13.58
CA TRP A 153 2.10 -10.50 13.66
C TRP A 153 1.24 -10.11 14.84
N THR A 154 0.18 -10.86 15.13
CA THR A 154 -0.77 -10.53 16.19
C THR A 154 -0.13 -10.52 17.58
N THR A 155 0.96 -11.28 17.76
CA THR A 155 1.76 -11.38 18.99
C THR A 155 3.04 -10.54 18.94
N SER A 156 3.28 -9.81 17.85
CA SER A 156 4.50 -9.05 17.67
C SER A 156 4.48 -7.71 18.42
N VAL A 157 5.61 -7.35 19.03
CA VAL A 157 5.81 -6.04 19.70
C VAL A 157 5.55 -4.85 18.77
N PRO A 158 5.98 -4.85 17.49
CA PRO A 158 5.68 -3.76 16.55
C PRO A 158 4.19 -3.44 16.46
N ARG A 159 3.32 -4.44 16.39
CA ARG A 159 1.86 -4.27 16.32
C ARG A 159 1.31 -3.54 17.55
N HIS A 160 1.68 -3.99 18.75
CA HIS A 160 1.19 -3.40 19.99
C HIS A 160 1.56 -1.93 20.12
N GLY A 161 2.81 -1.58 19.81
CA GLY A 161 3.27 -0.19 19.84
C GLY A 161 2.59 0.70 18.79
N LEU A 162 2.27 0.18 17.61
CA LEU A 162 1.54 0.93 16.60
C LEU A 162 0.10 1.21 17.01
N ARG A 163 -0.63 0.21 17.52
CA ARG A 163 -2.04 0.38 17.91
C ARG A 163 -2.21 1.41 19.03
N ALA A 164 -1.31 1.41 20.01
CA ALA A 164 -1.32 2.42 21.08
C ALA A 164 -1.17 3.86 20.52
N ARG A 165 -0.15 4.08 19.68
CA ARG A 165 0.12 5.38 19.05
C ARG A 165 -0.97 5.83 18.07
N TRP A 166 -1.59 4.90 17.35
CA TRP A 166 -2.69 5.20 16.44
C TRP A 166 -3.93 5.67 17.22
N ALA A 167 -4.24 5.02 18.34
CA ALA A 167 -5.36 5.40 19.21
C ALA A 167 -5.15 6.76 19.91
N GLU A 168 -3.92 7.12 20.26
CA GLU A 168 -3.58 8.43 20.83
C GLU A 168 -3.90 9.59 19.89
N ARG A 169 -3.72 9.40 18.58
CA ARG A 169 -4.02 10.42 17.57
C ARG A 169 -5.52 10.53 17.27
N GLY A 170 -6.24 9.40 17.19
CA GLY A 170 -7.70 9.41 17.04
C GLY A 170 -8.44 10.07 18.21
N ARG A 171 -7.79 10.22 19.37
CA ARG A 171 -8.30 10.99 20.52
C ARG A 171 -8.01 12.50 20.42
N THR A 172 -6.98 12.90 19.69
CA THR A 172 -6.53 14.30 19.57
C THR A 172 -7.03 14.97 18.29
N GLU A 173 -7.30 14.20 17.24
CA GLU A 173 -7.98 14.63 16.02
C GLU A 173 -9.26 13.81 15.88
N ALA A 174 -10.36 14.31 16.43
CA ALA A 174 -11.68 13.90 15.98
C ALA A 174 -11.80 14.36 14.52
N TRP A 175 -11.55 13.44 13.59
CA TRP A 175 -11.81 13.67 12.18
C TRP A 175 -13.29 14.09 12.03
N PRO A 176 -13.61 15.22 11.37
CA PRO A 176 -14.99 15.64 11.24
C PRO A 176 -15.76 14.59 10.45
N SER A 177 -16.79 14.02 11.06
CA SER A 177 -17.79 13.23 10.36
C SER A 177 -18.34 14.06 9.19
N PRO A 178 -18.58 13.46 8.01
CA PRO A 178 -19.33 14.10 6.94
C PRO A 178 -20.82 14.08 7.30
N ALA A 179 -21.20 14.87 8.30
CA ALA A 179 -22.59 15.09 8.68
C ALA A 179 -22.72 16.51 9.23
N GLY A 180 -22.98 17.47 8.34
CA GLY A 180 -23.11 18.87 8.75
C GLY A 180 -23.38 19.88 7.65
N THR A 181 -23.74 19.51 6.42
CA THR A 181 -24.37 20.47 5.51
C THR A 181 -25.86 20.54 5.85
N GLN A 182 -26.21 21.28 6.91
CA GLN A 182 -27.59 21.63 7.19
C GLN A 182 -27.78 23.15 7.02
N ALA A 183 -28.63 23.46 6.03
CA ALA A 183 -29.46 24.64 5.90
C ALA A 183 -28.80 26.03 5.70
N ALA A 184 -28.64 26.40 4.42
CA ALA A 184 -29.02 27.75 3.99
C ALA A 184 -30.46 27.70 3.45
N ARG A 185 -31.45 27.75 4.36
CA ARG A 185 -32.81 28.15 3.96
C ARG A 185 -32.77 29.67 3.78
N ARG A 186 -32.83 30.14 2.54
CA ARG A 186 -33.21 31.52 2.24
C ARG A 186 -34.67 31.68 2.64
N GLU A 187 -34.92 32.46 3.70
CA GLU A 187 -36.23 33.06 3.93
C GLU A 187 -36.53 34.02 2.78
N VAL A 188 -37.58 33.71 2.02
CA VAL A 188 -38.24 34.68 1.15
C VAL A 188 -39.28 35.38 2.02
N ARG A 189 -39.08 36.68 2.29
CA ARG A 189 -40.09 37.52 2.94
C ARG A 189 -41.26 37.75 1.97
N PRO A 190 -42.52 37.75 2.44
CA PRO A 190 -43.64 38.19 1.61
C PRO A 190 -43.63 39.72 1.53
N HIS A 191 -43.82 40.25 0.33
CA HIS A 191 -44.23 41.65 0.16
C HIS A 191 -45.73 41.77 0.45
N ALA A 192 -46.05 42.86 1.16
CA ALA A 192 -47.39 43.35 1.43
C ALA A 192 -48.17 43.67 0.14
#